data_AF-A0A497PHI8-F1
#
_entry.id   AF-A0A497PHI8-F1
#
_cell.length_a   1.000
_cell.length_b   1.000
_cell.length_c   1.000
_cell.angle_alpha   90.00
_cell.angle_beta   90.00
_cell.angle_gamma   90.00
#
_symmetry.space_group_name_H-M   'P 1'
#
loop_
_entity.id
_entity.type
_entity.pdbx_description
1 polymer ?
#
loop_
_entity_poly.entity_id
_entity_poly.type
_entity_poly.pdbx_seq_one_letter_code
_entity_poly.pdbx_strand_id
1 'polypeptide(L)' 'MKSSRRRSPWAYDETEIHCPRCGSNRVVRVLDRWAMSRGIQVFKCAACGKKFYDRGVDDYRPTY' A
#
# COMPACT_ATOMS: atom_id res chain seq x y z
N MET A 1 22.31 0.31 -4.37
CA MET A 1 21.59 -0.71 -5.18
C MET A 1 20.13 -0.33 -5.28
N LYS A 2 19.70 0.34 -6.37
CA LYS A 2 18.29 0.69 -6.55
C LYS A 2 17.54 -0.58 -6.95
N SER A 3 16.75 -1.11 -6.00
CA SER A 3 15.96 -2.33 -6.16
C SER A 3 15.16 -2.29 -7.46
N SER A 4 15.32 -3.33 -8.27
CA SER A 4 14.70 -3.54 -9.59
C SER A 4 13.16 -3.60 -9.59
N ARG A 5 12.51 -3.45 -8.43
CA ARG A 5 11.05 -3.47 -8.25
C ARG A 5 10.31 -2.31 -8.94
N ARG A 6 10.99 -1.22 -9.30
CA ARG A 6 10.40 -0.04 -9.98
C ARG A 6 10.04 -0.25 -11.47
N ARG A 7 10.18 -1.47 -12.01
CA ARG A 7 9.93 -1.76 -13.43
C ARG A 7 8.60 -2.46 -13.71
N SER A 8 7.82 -2.82 -12.69
CA SER A 8 6.45 -3.27 -12.95
C SER A 8 5.59 -2.04 -13.25
N PRO A 9 4.81 -2.01 -14.34
CA PRO A 9 3.79 -0.98 -14.58
C PRO A 9 2.75 -0.89 -13.44
N TRP A 10 2.74 -1.91 -12.58
CA TRP A 10 1.85 -2.11 -11.43
C TRP A 10 2.60 -1.99 -10.09
N ALA A 11 3.85 -1.48 -10.10
CA ALA A 11 4.55 -1.17 -8.87
C ALA A 11 4.19 0.26 -8.47
N TYR A 12 3.16 0.42 -7.63
CA TYR A 12 2.83 1.71 -7.04
C TYR A 12 4.02 2.25 -6.25
N ASP A 13 4.32 3.54 -6.39
CA ASP A 13 5.41 4.15 -5.64
C ASP A 13 4.97 4.33 -4.17
N GLU A 14 5.45 3.43 -3.31
CA GLU A 14 5.14 3.45 -1.88
C GLU A 14 5.56 4.78 -1.21
N THR A 15 6.38 5.60 -1.86
CA THR A 15 6.76 6.93 -1.36
C THR A 15 5.67 8.00 -1.50
N GLU A 16 4.65 7.78 -2.34
CA GLU A 16 3.51 8.71 -2.48
C GLU A 16 2.38 8.43 -1.49
N ILE A 17 2.49 7.36 -0.68
CA ILE A 17 1.43 6.96 0.24
C ILE A 17 1.55 7.76 1.53
N HIS A 18 0.49 8.51 1.84
CA HIS A 18 0.43 9.34 3.04
C HIS A 18 -0.63 8.78 3.99
N CYS A 19 -0.34 8.79 5.29
CA CYS A 19 -1.34 8.36 6.25
C CYS A 19 -2.50 9.37 6.31
N PRO A 20 -3.76 8.96 6.08
CA PRO A 20 -4.91 9.88 6.05
C PRO A 20 -5.23 10.52 7.40
N ARG A 21 -4.65 10.01 8.51
CA ARG A 21 -4.88 10.54 9.85
C ARG A 21 -3.83 11.57 10.29
N CYS A 22 -2.58 11.38 9.90
CA CYS A 22 -1.46 12.16 10.43
C CYS A 22 -0.56 12.77 9.35
N GLY A 23 -0.83 12.50 8.07
CA GLY A 23 -0.08 13.04 6.94
C GLY A 23 1.34 12.46 6.78
N SER A 24 1.80 11.59 7.68
CA SER A 24 3.16 11.05 7.58
C SER A 24 3.30 10.09 6.39
N ASN A 25 4.42 10.19 5.70
CA ASN A 25 4.89 9.26 4.67
C ASN A 25 5.56 7.99 5.24
N ARG A 26 5.68 7.88 6.57
CA ARG A 26 6.24 6.70 7.24
C ARG A 26 5.20 5.59 7.32
N VAL A 27 4.97 4.93 6.19
CA VAL A 27 4.00 3.85 6.04
C VAL A 27 4.68 2.57 5.59
N VAL A 28 4.21 1.46 6.14
CA VAL A 28 4.70 0.12 5.83
C VAL A 28 3.54 -0.73 5.33
N ARG A 29 3.76 -1.51 4.27
CA ARG A 29 2.79 -2.50 3.81
C ARG A 29 2.64 -3.59 4.86
N VAL A 30 1.39 -3.98 5.12
CA VAL A 30 1.07 -5.08 6.03
C VAL A 30 0.34 -6.17 5.28
N LEU A 31 0.79 -7.39 5.50
CA LEU A 31 0.16 -8.60 5.01
C LEU A 31 -1.03 -8.92 5.93
N ASP A 32 -2.24 -8.68 5.42
CA ASP A 32 -3.49 -9.00 6.10
C ASP A 32 -4.24 -10.08 5.31
N ARG A 33 -4.64 -11.16 5.99
CA ARG A 33 -5.27 -12.33 5.34
C ARG A 33 -6.60 -11.97 4.67
N TRP A 34 -7.41 -11.11 5.30
CA TRP A 34 -8.69 -10.67 4.74
C TRP A 34 -8.47 -9.80 3.50
N ALA A 35 -7.43 -8.96 3.52
CA ALA A 35 -7.09 -8.10 2.40
C ALA A 35 -6.51 -8.90 1.23
N MET A 36 -5.61 -9.85 1.48
CA MET A 36 -5.07 -10.74 0.43
C MET A 36 -6.17 -11.53 -0.27
N SER A 37 -7.13 -12.10 0.48
CA SER A 37 -8.27 -12.80 -0.11
C SER A 37 -9.13 -11.93 -1.04
N ARG A 38 -9.05 -10.60 -0.89
CA ARG A 38 -9.79 -9.62 -1.69
C ARG A 38 -8.91 -8.87 -2.70
N GLY A 39 -7.61 -9.15 -2.77
CA GLY A 39 -6.68 -8.38 -3.58
C GLY A 39 -6.43 -6.95 -3.08
N ILE A 40 -6.77 -6.66 -1.82
CA ILE A 40 -6.58 -5.33 -1.22
C ILE A 40 -5.20 -5.26 -0.58
N GLN A 41 -4.53 -4.11 -0.74
CA GLN A 41 -3.27 -3.80 -0.12
C GLN A 41 -3.47 -2.88 1.09
N VAL A 42 -3.05 -3.37 2.27
CA VAL A 42 -3.17 -2.63 3.53
C VAL A 42 -1.81 -2.07 3.94
N PHE A 43 -1.85 -0.85 4.47
CA PHE A 43 -0.71 -0.12 5.01
C PHE A 43 -0.91 0.16 6.48
N LYS A 44 0.19 0.23 7.22
CA LYS A 44 0.24 0.68 8.61
C LYS A 44 1.15 1.88 8.70
N CYS A 45 0.66 2.93 9.31
CA CYS A 45 1.48 4.09 9.63
C CYS A 45 2.39 3.79 10.84
N ALA A 46 3.69 4.04 10.69
CA ALA A 46 4.66 3.89 11.78
C ALA A 46 4.58 5.05 12.80
N ALA A 47 4.08 6.23 12.40
CA ALA A 47 3.97 7.38 13.29
C ALA A 47 2.73 7.31 14.21
N CYS A 48 1.57 6.93 13.67
CA CYS A 48 0.32 6.89 14.44
C CYS A 48 -0.21 5.46 14.69
N GLY A 49 0.44 4.44 14.14
CA GLY A 49 0.07 3.03 14.31
C GLY A 49 -1.17 2.59 13.52
N LYS A 50 -1.89 3.51 12.87
CA LYS A 50 -3.16 3.21 12.21
C LYS A 50 -2.98 2.39 10.94
N LYS A 51 -3.84 1.38 10.76
CA LYS A 51 -3.98 0.62 9.51
C LYS A 51 -4.98 1.30 8.58
N PHE A 52 -4.68 1.33 7.30
CA PHE A 52 -5.56 1.87 6.25
C PHE A 52 -5.24 1.20 4.90
N TYR A 53 -6.11 1.35 3.92
CA TYR A 53 -5.87 0.93 2.53
C TYR A 53 -6.09 2.15 1.63
N ASP A 54 -5.47 2.15 0.46
CA ASP A 54 -5.58 3.24 -0.50
C ASP A 54 -6.03 2.66 -1.84
N ARG A 55 -7.18 3.13 -2.34
CA ARG A 55 -7.81 2.61 -3.55
C ARG A 55 -7.02 2.91 -4.82
N GLY A 56 -6.15 3.92 -4.80
CA GLY A 56 -5.23 4.21 -5.90
C GLY A 56 -4.07 3.23 -5.96
N VAL A 57 -3.75 2.57 -4.84
CA VAL A 57 -2.71 1.56 -4.71
C VAL A 57 -3.26 0.13 -4.82
N ASP A 58 -4.56 -0.05 -4.63
CA ASP A 58 -5.24 -1.32 -4.82
C ASP A 58 -5.30 -1.65 -6.32
N ASP A 59 -4.21 -2.25 -6.84
CA ASP A 59 -4.04 -2.63 -8.25
C ASP A 59 -4.96 -3.79 -8.71
N TYR A 60 -5.82 -4.32 -7.85
CA TYR A 60 -6.76 -5.38 -8.23
C TYR A 60 -7.99 -4.79 -8.94
N ARG A 61 -7.87 -4.60 -10.26
CA ARG A 61 -9.04 -4.68 -11.14
C ARG A 61 -9.51 -6.14 -11.12
N PRO A 62 -10.75 -6.44 -10.71
CA PRO A 62 -11.30 -7.77 -10.89
C PRO A 62 -11.28 -8.08 -12.39
N THR A 63 -10.49 -9.06 -12.80
CA THR A 63 -10.59 -9.67 -14.12
C THR A 63 -11.87 -10.50 -14.12
N TYR A 64 -13.00 -9.87 -14.42
CA TYR A 64 -14.19 -10.60 -14.88
C TYR A 64 -13.93 -11.11 -16.29
#